data_AF-A0A315X0Z1-F1
#
_entry.id   AF-A0A315X0Z1-F1
#
_cell.length_a   1.000
_cell.length_b   1.000
_cell.length_c   1.000
_cell.angle_alpha   90.00
_cell.angle_beta   90.00
_cell.angle_gamma   90.00
#
_symmetry.space_group_name_H-M   'P 1'
#
loop_
_entity.id
_entity.type
_entity.pdbx_description
1 polymer ?
#
loop_
_entity_poly.entity_id
_entity_poly.type
_entity_poly.pdbx_seq_one_letter_code
_entity_poly.pdbx_strand_id
1 'polypeptide(L)'
;MLLRMPSLMDIPVERDVPIPRRDGKILRADVSRPEAEGDYLHPDGTAMNRADGIILVRCRGEFARAELLQPGTPVEVTVDLAGTSNVFLAGHRIRLAVSSSNFPRVDRNTNTGGLIATDHALEVATGTVFYDASRPSHIMLPLLARP
;
A
#
# COMPACT_ATOMS: atom_id res chain seq x y z
N MET A 1 24.44 -7.27 -28.64
CA MET A 1 25.07 -6.86 -27.37
C MET A 1 24.11 -7.23 -26.25
N LEU A 2 24.31 -8.37 -25.56
CA LEU A 2 23.41 -8.80 -24.48
C LEU A 2 23.83 -8.08 -23.18
N LEU A 3 22.99 -7.16 -22.70
CA LEU A 3 23.08 -6.64 -21.34
C LEU A 3 22.57 -7.73 -20.39
N ARG A 4 23.47 -8.29 -19.59
CA ARG A 4 23.14 -9.25 -18.52
C ARG A 4 22.46 -8.47 -17.40
N MET A 5 21.14 -8.62 -17.24
CA MET A 5 20.42 -8.02 -16.12
C MET A 5 20.76 -8.80 -14.83
N PRO A 6 21.03 -8.11 -13.70
CA PRO A 6 21.33 -8.78 -12.43
C PRO A 6 20.12 -9.60 -11.96
N SER A 7 20.37 -10.80 -11.45
CA SER A 7 19.31 -11.64 -10.87
C SER A 7 18.84 -11.05 -9.53
N LEU A 8 17.66 -11.45 -9.04
CA LEU A 8 17.16 -11.02 -7.72
C LEU A 8 18.14 -11.36 -6.57
N MET A 9 19.03 -12.35 -6.76
CA MET A 9 20.09 -12.71 -5.81
C MET A 9 21.27 -11.73 -5.82
N ASP A 10 21.36 -10.87 -6.84
CA ASP A 10 22.48 -9.93 -7.07
C ASP A 10 22.10 -8.47 -6.75
N ILE A 11 20.91 -8.19 -6.20
CA ILE A 11 20.56 -6.84 -5.76
C ILE A 11 21.18 -6.60 -4.39
N PRO A 12 22.17 -5.69 -4.25
CA PRO A 12 22.77 -5.43 -2.96
C PRO A 12 21.70 -4.90 -2.00
N VAL A 13 21.68 -5.51 -0.81
CA VAL A 13 20.82 -5.12 0.30
C VAL A 13 21.69 -4.42 1.33
N GLU A 14 21.53 -3.11 1.43
CA GLU A 14 22.10 -2.35 2.53
C GLU A 14 21.26 -2.63 3.78
N ARG A 15 21.86 -3.21 4.82
CA ARG A 15 21.16 -3.60 6.05
C ARG A 15 21.18 -2.46 7.05
N ASP A 16 20.13 -2.38 7.88
CA ASP A 16 20.06 -1.45 9.03
C ASP A 16 20.20 0.06 8.67
N VAL A 17 19.70 0.46 7.50
CA VAL A 17 19.77 1.86 7.05
C VAL A 17 18.88 2.73 7.94
N PRO A 18 19.41 3.81 8.55
CA PRO A 18 18.61 4.75 9.32
C PRO A 18 17.76 5.62 8.40
N ILE A 19 16.44 5.52 8.56
CA ILE A 19 15.44 6.32 7.86
C ILE A 19 14.84 7.30 8.88
N PRO A 20 15.30 8.56 8.90
CA PRO A 20 14.72 9.57 9.76
C PRO A 20 13.27 9.82 9.37
N ARG A 21 12.40 9.85 10.38
CA ARG A 21 10.96 10.07 10.25
C ARG A 21 10.63 11.51 10.65
N ARG A 22 9.50 12.02 10.15
CA ARG A 22 9.04 13.39 10.42
C ARG A 22 8.79 13.66 11.91
N ASP A 23 8.49 12.63 12.70
CA ASP A 23 8.26 12.71 14.15
C ASP A 23 9.56 12.62 14.98
N GLY A 24 10.73 12.71 14.33
CA GLY A 24 12.04 12.64 14.98
C GLY A 24 12.51 11.22 15.29
N LYS A 25 11.72 10.19 14.98
CA LYS A 25 12.15 8.79 15.16
C LYS A 25 13.06 8.35 14.01
N ILE A 26 13.90 7.35 14.28
CA ILE A 26 14.74 6.70 13.27
C ILE A 26 14.20 5.28 13.07
N LEU A 27 13.68 5.00 11.87
CA LEU A 27 13.35 3.64 11.46
C LEU A 27 14.63 2.98 10.90
N ARG A 28 14.89 1.73 11.26
CA ARG A 28 15.94 0.94 10.62
C ARG A 28 15.31 0.01 9.60
N ALA A 29 15.83 0.02 8.37
CA ALA A 29 15.30 -0.80 7.30
C ALA A 29 16.41 -1.37 6.43
N ASP A 30 16.15 -2.53 5.87
CA ASP A 30 16.97 -3.09 4.81
C ASP A 30 16.56 -2.47 3.49
N VAL A 31 17.52 -1.89 2.77
CA VAL A 31 17.29 -1.12 1.55
C VAL A 31 17.95 -1.84 0.39
N SER A 32 17.14 -2.34 -0.53
CA SER A 32 17.63 -2.92 -1.79
C SER A 32 17.67 -1.83 -2.86
N ARG A 33 18.86 -1.53 -3.39
CA ARG A 33 19.04 -0.60 -4.52
C ARG A 33 19.81 -1.32 -5.62
N PRO A 34 19.22 -1.53 -6.80
CA PRO A 34 20.02 -2.02 -7.91
C PRO A 34 21.03 -0.94 -8.35
N GLU A 35 22.28 -1.33 -8.58
CA GLU A 35 23.39 -0.42 -8.88
C GLU A 35 23.42 0.07 -10.35
N ALA A 36 22.69 -0.59 -11.26
CA ALA A 36 22.69 -0.24 -12.68
C ALA A 36 21.63 0.83 -13.04
N GLU A 37 21.63 1.31 -14.28
CA GLU A 37 20.48 2.02 -14.87
C GLU A 37 19.62 1.03 -15.67
N GLY A 38 18.29 1.19 -15.69
CA GLY A 38 17.39 0.34 -16.48
C GLY A 38 15.91 0.41 -16.12
N ASP A 39 15.06 -0.17 -16.97
CA ASP A 39 13.65 -0.48 -16.69
C ASP A 39 13.57 -1.59 -15.63
N TYR A 40 13.43 -1.26 -14.34
CA TYR A 40 13.18 -2.28 -13.32
C TYR A 40 11.69 -2.58 -13.14
N LEU A 41 11.05 -2.88 -14.26
CA LEU A 41 10.03 -3.91 -14.23
C LEU A 41 10.79 -5.23 -14.10
N HIS A 42 10.38 -6.09 -13.18
CA HIS A 42 10.93 -7.45 -13.16
C HIS A 42 10.72 -8.05 -14.56
N PRO A 43 11.66 -8.83 -15.13
CA PRO A 43 11.61 -9.31 -16.53
C PRO A 43 10.35 -10.10 -16.89
N ASP A 44 9.56 -10.52 -15.91
CA ASP A 44 8.28 -11.24 -16.02
C ASP A 44 7.04 -10.37 -15.72
N GLY A 45 7.21 -9.07 -15.42
CA GLY A 45 6.14 -8.16 -15.00
C GLY A 45 5.86 -8.11 -13.49
N THR A 46 6.72 -8.66 -12.63
CA THR A 46 6.51 -8.66 -11.16
C THR A 46 6.33 -7.26 -10.59
N ALA A 47 5.24 -7.09 -9.83
CA ALA A 47 4.92 -5.90 -9.07
C ALA A 47 5.34 -6.09 -7.61
N MET A 48 6.38 -5.38 -7.17
CA MET A 48 6.83 -5.41 -5.79
C MET A 48 5.99 -4.45 -4.93
N ASN A 49 5.38 -4.96 -3.86
CA ASN A 49 4.71 -4.12 -2.89
C ASN A 49 5.76 -3.33 -2.07
N ARG A 50 5.57 -2.00 -1.96
CA ARG A 50 6.45 -1.11 -1.20
C ARG A 50 5.85 -0.61 0.10
N ALA A 51 4.53 -0.52 0.16
CA ALA A 51 3.76 0.04 1.23
C ALA A 51 2.31 -0.41 1.03
N ASP A 52 1.66 -0.86 2.11
CA ASP A 52 0.26 -1.22 2.06
C ASP A 52 -0.44 -0.97 3.39
N GLY A 53 -1.61 -0.35 3.29
CA GLY A 53 -2.46 0.01 4.40
C GLY A 53 -3.78 -0.75 4.35
N ILE A 54 -4.48 -0.74 5.48
CA ILE A 54 -5.85 -1.23 5.54
C ILE A 54 -6.63 -0.38 6.53
N ILE A 55 -7.93 -0.25 6.29
CA ILE A 55 -8.85 0.31 7.27
C ILE A 55 -10.13 -0.52 7.30
N LEU A 56 -10.64 -0.80 8.49
CA LEU A 56 -12.02 -1.22 8.65
C LEU A 56 -12.89 0.02 8.50
N VAL A 57 -13.71 0.10 7.44
CA VAL A 57 -14.45 1.33 7.12
C VAL A 57 -15.43 1.75 8.22
N ARG A 58 -15.87 0.83 9.08
CA ARG A 58 -16.64 1.17 10.28
C ARG A 58 -15.85 2.02 11.28
N CYS A 59 -14.52 1.96 11.25
CA CYS A 59 -13.59 2.71 12.10
C CYS A 59 -12.96 3.90 11.34
N ARG A 60 -13.59 4.38 10.25
CA ARG A 60 -13.02 5.43 9.37
C ARG A 60 -12.82 6.79 10.04
N GLY A 61 -13.63 7.13 11.04
CA GLY A 61 -13.53 8.39 11.78
C GLY A 61 -12.68 8.22 13.03
N GLU A 62 -13.13 7.36 13.94
CA GLU A 62 -12.42 7.06 15.19
C GLU A 62 -12.28 5.55 15.35
N PHE A 63 -11.06 5.09 15.66
CA PHE A 63 -10.82 3.67 15.85
C PHE A 63 -11.67 3.05 16.97
N ALA A 64 -11.92 3.82 18.03
CA ALA A 64 -12.70 3.39 19.20
C ALA A 64 -14.22 3.35 18.94
N ARG A 65 -14.72 3.97 17.85
CA ARG A 65 -16.15 4.09 17.57
C ARG A 65 -16.48 3.53 16.19
N ALA A 66 -17.11 2.36 16.18
CA ALA A 66 -17.58 1.74 14.97
C ALA A 66 -18.91 2.37 14.49
N GLU A 67 -18.94 2.84 13.25
CA GLU A 67 -20.12 3.38 12.58
C GLU A 67 -20.40 2.62 11.29
N LEU A 68 -21.55 1.94 11.24
CA LEU A 68 -21.97 1.19 10.07
C LEU A 68 -22.20 2.10 8.87
N LEU A 69 -22.02 1.54 7.68
CA LEU A 69 -22.31 2.21 6.43
C LEU A 69 -23.78 2.04 6.06
N GLN A 70 -24.34 3.07 5.43
CA GLN A 70 -25.56 2.91 4.67
C GLN A 70 -25.22 2.36 3.28
N PRO A 71 -25.79 1.23 2.85
CA PRO A 71 -25.55 0.68 1.52
C PRO A 71 -25.83 1.70 0.40
N GLY A 72 -24.98 1.73 -0.62
CA GLY A 72 -25.10 2.63 -1.77
C GLY A 72 -24.70 4.09 -1.50
N THR A 73 -24.39 4.47 -0.25
CA THR A 73 -23.92 5.81 0.08
C THR A 73 -22.39 5.87 0.05
N PRO A 74 -21.77 6.64 -0.86
CA PRO A 74 -20.32 6.81 -0.86
C PRO A 74 -19.84 7.47 0.43
N VAL A 75 -18.70 7.00 0.93
CA VAL A 75 -18.00 7.61 2.06
C VAL A 75 -16.54 7.86 1.69
N GLU A 76 -15.98 8.96 2.17
CA GLU A 76 -14.55 9.19 2.10
C GLU A 76 -13.83 8.40 3.20
N VAL A 77 -12.69 7.82 2.85
CA VAL A 77 -11.84 7.06 3.78
C VAL A 77 -10.39 7.41 3.55
N THR A 78 -9.64 7.56 4.64
CA THR A 78 -8.19 7.73 4.60
C THR A 78 -7.52 6.42 4.99
N VAL A 79 -6.60 5.94 4.16
CA VAL A 79 -5.82 4.73 4.41
C VAL A 79 -4.36 5.13 4.60
N ASP A 80 -3.80 4.89 5.79
CA ASP A 80 -2.36 5.03 6.03
C ASP A 80 -1.63 3.82 5.45
N LEU A 81 -0.76 4.04 4.46
CA LEU A 81 0.00 2.99 3.78
C LEU A 81 1.27 2.59 4.55
N ALA A 82 1.49 3.13 5.74
CA ALA A 82 2.78 3.19 6.41
C ALA A 82 3.82 3.96 5.57
N GLY A 83 5.04 4.08 6.09
CA GLY A 83 6.11 4.81 5.39
C GLY A 83 7.04 3.88 4.63
N THR A 84 7.37 4.27 3.40
CA THR A 84 8.40 3.63 2.57
C THR A 84 9.40 4.68 2.07
N SER A 85 10.58 4.24 1.66
CA SER A 85 11.59 5.08 1.02
C SER A 85 12.10 4.34 -0.21
N ASN A 86 11.70 4.79 -1.38
CA ASN A 86 12.04 4.12 -2.63
C ASN A 86 12.32 5.15 -3.72
N VAL A 87 13.37 4.91 -4.49
CA VAL A 87 13.63 5.64 -5.74
C VAL A 87 13.01 4.84 -6.87
N PHE A 88 12.11 5.46 -7.62
CA PHE A 88 11.59 4.91 -8.87
C PHE A 88 12.52 5.40 -9.98
N LEU A 89 13.33 4.50 -10.55
CA LEU A 89 14.29 4.85 -11.59
C LEU A 89 13.56 5.04 -12.93
N ALA A 90 14.27 5.58 -13.92
CA ALA A 90 13.73 5.73 -15.27
C ALA A 90 13.14 4.39 -15.75
N GLY A 91 11.92 4.43 -16.28
CA GLY A 91 11.22 3.22 -16.74
C GLY A 91 10.37 2.51 -15.68
N HIS A 92 10.62 2.72 -14.39
CA HIS A 92 9.71 2.24 -13.35
C HIS A 92 8.33 2.87 -13.46
N ARG A 93 7.34 2.15 -12.95
CA ARG A 93 5.99 2.65 -12.77
C ARG A 93 5.56 2.52 -11.31
N ILE A 94 4.85 3.54 -10.83
CA ILE A 94 4.14 3.47 -9.57
C ILE A 94 2.80 2.79 -9.85
N ARG A 95 2.49 1.72 -9.12
CA ARG A 95 1.22 1.00 -9.20
C ARG A 95 0.51 1.09 -7.86
N LEU A 96 -0.77 1.45 -7.90
CA LEU A 96 -1.69 1.33 -6.77
C LEU A 96 -2.61 0.14 -7.00
N ALA A 97 -2.70 -0.76 -6.03
CA ALA A 97 -3.67 -1.84 -6.00
C ALA A 97 -4.66 -1.56 -4.86
N VAL A 98 -5.95 -1.53 -5.20
CA VAL A 98 -7.04 -1.35 -4.22
C VAL A 98 -7.83 -2.64 -4.13
N SER A 99 -8.05 -3.11 -2.91
CA SER A 99 -8.80 -4.33 -2.61
C SER A 99 -9.50 -4.15 -1.25
N SER A 100 -10.49 -5.00 -0.96
CA SER A 100 -11.21 -5.03 0.32
C SER A 100 -10.69 -6.10 1.29
N SER A 101 -9.57 -6.75 0.97
CA SER A 101 -8.98 -7.80 1.82
C SER A 101 -7.47 -7.94 1.61
N ASN A 102 -6.75 -8.30 2.67
CA ASN A 102 -5.36 -8.73 2.62
C ASN A 102 -5.13 -9.88 3.63
N PHE A 103 -5.67 -11.06 3.33
CA PHE A 103 -5.54 -12.25 4.17
C PHE A 103 -4.25 -13.02 3.81
N PRO A 104 -3.51 -13.59 4.78
CA PRO A 104 -3.78 -13.65 6.22
C PRO A 104 -3.20 -12.49 7.03
N ARG A 105 -2.67 -11.44 6.38
CA ARG A 105 -2.08 -10.28 7.09
C ARG A 105 -3.09 -9.63 8.03
N VAL A 106 -4.36 -9.58 7.61
CA VAL A 106 -5.46 -8.96 8.36
C VAL A 106 -6.69 -9.87 8.28
N ASP A 107 -7.39 -9.98 9.40
CA ASP A 107 -8.66 -10.72 9.46
C ASP A 107 -9.66 -10.19 8.42
N ARG A 108 -10.37 -11.12 7.79
CA ARG A 108 -11.36 -10.80 6.76
C ARG A 108 -12.54 -10.09 7.42
N ASN A 109 -13.02 -8.99 6.81
CA ASN A 109 -14.30 -8.41 7.18
C ASN A 109 -15.44 -9.33 6.72
N THR A 110 -16.38 -9.66 7.62
CA THR A 110 -17.53 -10.52 7.30
C THR A 110 -18.60 -9.81 6.47
N ASN A 111 -18.53 -8.48 6.41
CA ASN A 111 -19.44 -7.57 5.68
C ASN A 111 -20.89 -7.54 6.18
N THR A 112 -21.22 -8.24 7.27
CA THR A 112 -22.55 -8.25 7.90
C THR A 112 -22.80 -7.03 8.80
N GLY A 113 -21.73 -6.32 9.19
CA GLY A 113 -21.75 -5.31 10.26
C GLY A 113 -21.61 -5.87 11.68
N GLY A 114 -21.63 -7.20 11.83
CA GLY A 114 -21.48 -7.89 13.11
C GLY A 114 -20.07 -7.85 13.72
N LEU A 115 -19.88 -8.57 14.82
CA LEU A 115 -18.58 -8.71 15.48
C LEU A 115 -17.72 -9.72 14.71
N ILE A 116 -16.78 -9.21 13.90
CA ILE A 116 -15.91 -10.01 13.00
C ILE A 116 -15.33 -11.26 13.66
N ALA A 117 -14.86 -11.17 14.91
CA ALA A 117 -14.19 -12.28 15.60
C ALA A 117 -15.10 -13.49 15.90
N THR A 118 -16.41 -13.28 16.01
CA THR A 118 -17.38 -14.32 16.41
C THR A 118 -18.50 -14.49 15.39
N ASP A 119 -18.44 -13.78 14.27
CA ASP A 119 -19.48 -13.82 13.26
C ASP A 119 -19.29 -15.05 12.36
N HIS A 120 -20.35 -15.84 12.29
CA HIS A 120 -20.39 -17.08 11.50
C HIS A 120 -21.02 -16.86 10.12
N ALA A 121 -21.66 -15.71 9.91
CA ALA A 121 -22.20 -15.32 8.61
C ALA A 121 -21.14 -14.56 7.80
N LEU A 122 -21.17 -14.74 6.47
CA LEU A 122 -20.33 -14.01 5.53
C LEU A 122 -21.22 -13.49 4.41
N GLU A 123 -21.11 -12.19 4.13
CA GLU A 123 -21.82 -11.56 3.03
C GLU A 123 -20.83 -11.09 1.96
N VAL A 124 -21.21 -11.30 0.70
CA VAL A 124 -20.46 -10.76 -0.43
C VAL A 124 -20.80 -9.28 -0.56
N ALA A 125 -19.77 -8.43 -0.50
CA ALA A 125 -19.91 -7.00 -0.72
C ALA A 125 -19.35 -6.60 -2.08
N THR A 126 -20.07 -5.72 -2.80
CA THR A 126 -19.56 -5.07 -4.00
C THR A 126 -19.09 -3.65 -3.64
N GLY A 127 -17.78 -3.43 -3.65
CA GLY A 127 -17.18 -2.12 -3.45
C GLY A 127 -17.00 -1.36 -4.76
N THR A 128 -17.17 -0.03 -4.72
CA THR A 128 -16.85 0.87 -5.84
C THR A 128 -15.90 1.95 -5.35
N VAL A 129 -14.84 2.20 -6.10
CA VAL A 129 -13.91 3.32 -5.86
C VAL A 129 -14.23 4.41 -6.89
N PHE A 130 -14.58 5.60 -6.39
CA PHE A 130 -14.86 6.76 -7.24
C PHE A 130 -13.58 7.58 -7.42
N TYR A 131 -13.26 8.00 -8.65
CA TYR A 131 -12.06 8.78 -8.97
C TYR A 131 -12.35 9.89 -10.00
N ASP A 132 -13.62 10.31 -10.08
CA ASP A 132 -14.05 11.40 -10.96
C ASP A 132 -13.79 12.78 -10.33
N ALA A 133 -13.98 13.85 -11.10
CA ALA A 133 -13.70 15.21 -10.65
C ALA A 133 -14.51 15.65 -9.40
N SER A 134 -15.71 15.10 -9.20
CA SER A 134 -16.52 15.39 -8.01
C SER A 134 -16.14 14.52 -6.80
N ARG A 135 -15.43 13.41 -7.02
CA ARG A 135 -14.97 12.46 -6.01
C ARG A 135 -13.53 12.02 -6.32
N PRO A 136 -12.54 12.91 -6.15
CA PRO A 136 -11.19 12.70 -6.64
C PRO A 136 -10.36 11.84 -5.67
N SER A 137 -10.66 10.54 -5.61
CA SER A 137 -9.80 9.59 -4.88
C SER A 137 -8.37 9.65 -5.43
N HIS A 138 -7.40 9.73 -4.53
CA HIS A 138 -6.01 9.94 -4.87
C HIS A 138 -5.08 9.23 -3.88
N ILE A 139 -3.80 9.13 -4.26
CA ILE A 139 -2.72 8.74 -3.37
C ILE A 139 -1.81 9.95 -3.15
N MET A 140 -1.49 10.25 -1.90
CA MET A 140 -0.51 11.27 -1.55
C MET A 140 0.88 10.65 -1.51
N LEU A 141 1.77 11.08 -2.40
CA LEU A 141 3.16 10.64 -2.43
C LEU A 141 4.08 11.75 -1.93
N PRO A 142 4.84 11.55 -0.83
CA PRO A 142 5.81 12.54 -0.36
C PRO A 142 7.04 12.51 -1.27
N LEU A 143 7.02 13.33 -2.33
CA LEU A 143 8.14 13.45 -3.25
C LEU A 143 9.30 14.20 -2.58
N LEU A 144 10.48 13.61 -2.62
CA LEU A 144 11.73 14.28 -2.24
C LEU A 144 12.47 14.67 -3.52
N ALA A 145 12.68 15.97 -3.72
CA ALA A 145 13.60 16.44 -4.73
C ALA A 145 15.03 16.13 -4.27
N ARG A 146 15.85 15.58 -5.17
CA ARG A 146 17.30 15.56 -4.95
C ARG A 146 17.83 16.97 -5.26
N PRO A 147 18.58 17.61 -4.33
CA PRO A 147 19.27 18.86 -4.62
C PRO A 147 20.36 18.66 -5.69
#